data_AF-A0A1Z8AEU7-F1
#
_entry.id   AF-A0A1Z8AEU7-F1
#
_cell.length_a   1.000
_cell.length_b   1.000
_cell.length_c   1.000
_cell.angle_alpha   90.00
_cell.angle_beta   90.00
_cell.angle_gamma   90.00
#
_symmetry.space_group_name_H-M   'P 1'
#
loop_
_entity.id
_entity.type
_entity.pdbx_description
1 polymer ?
#
loop_
_entity_poly.entity_id
_entity_poly.type
_entity_poly.pdbx_seq_one_letter_code
_entity_poly.pdbx_strand_id
1 'polypeptide(L)'
;MGEGSGRMVFAHPDNRDALVKIFKPRKNTGKSFRSLRPVRLRFGLFKAAYKEYEEYIAALARLGHLPTCIPAFWGFVETNLGIGMVVERIDDADGNVAPNLFNYIQNHGLSNDLLTQTNVLVDELVEAGIASSDFRARNIVVGVGEGGSIRLILVDGIAENTLIKIKSYCQPVLRMWMAKKHRRLIEELRKIAEHE
;
A
#
# COMPACT_ATOMS: atom_id res chain seq x y z
N MET A 1 -13.98 -9.42 -2.17
CA MET A 1 -13.69 -8.96 -0.79
C MET A 1 -12.32 -9.48 -0.38
N GLY A 2 -11.45 -8.63 0.14
CA GLY A 2 -10.12 -9.03 0.64
C GLY A 2 -10.03 -8.80 2.14
N GLU A 3 -9.64 -9.83 2.89
CA GLU A 3 -9.44 -9.72 4.33
C GLU A 3 -7.95 -9.47 4.63
N GLY A 4 -7.59 -8.21 4.91
CA GLY A 4 -6.27 -7.86 5.40
C GLY A 4 -6.11 -8.16 6.90
N SER A 5 -4.87 -8.27 7.36
CA SER A 5 -4.53 -8.61 8.77
C SER A 5 -5.06 -7.62 9.83
N GLY A 6 -5.52 -6.43 9.44
CA GLY A 6 -6.10 -5.44 10.37
C GLY A 6 -7.26 -4.60 9.82
N ARG A 7 -7.64 -4.77 8.55
CA ARG A 7 -8.69 -3.98 7.89
C ARG A 7 -9.57 -4.88 7.02
N MET A 8 -10.83 -4.50 6.88
CA MET A 8 -11.76 -5.07 5.91
C MET A 8 -11.84 -4.10 4.73
N VAL A 9 -11.90 -4.65 3.51
CA VAL A 9 -11.96 -3.84 2.27
C VAL A 9 -13.25 -4.19 1.52
N PHE A 10 -14.06 -3.17 1.27
CA PHE A 10 -15.35 -3.26 0.60
C PHE A 10 -15.36 -2.40 -0.67
N ALA A 11 -16.14 -2.79 -1.68
CA ALA A 11 -16.46 -1.89 -2.79
C ALA A 11 -17.41 -0.80 -2.29
N HIS A 12 -17.27 0.42 -2.81
CA HIS A 12 -18.22 1.49 -2.53
C HIS A 12 -19.54 1.23 -3.30
N PRO A 13 -20.71 1.39 -2.68
CA PRO A 13 -22.00 1.06 -3.32
C PRO A 13 -22.30 1.95 -4.52
N ASP A 14 -22.01 3.26 -4.41
CA ASP A 14 -22.40 4.25 -5.41
C ASP A 14 -21.24 4.73 -6.31
N ASN A 15 -20.02 4.27 -6.07
CA ASN A 15 -18.84 4.70 -6.80
C ASN A 15 -18.00 3.48 -7.17
N ARG A 16 -18.04 3.10 -8.44
CA ARG A 16 -17.32 1.93 -8.96
C ARG A 16 -15.82 2.05 -8.70
N ASP A 17 -15.27 3.25 -8.78
CA ASP A 17 -13.83 3.48 -8.70
C ASP A 17 -13.33 3.60 -7.25
N ALA A 18 -14.21 3.42 -6.25
CA ALA A 18 -13.86 3.51 -4.83
C ALA A 18 -13.84 2.15 -4.12
N LEU A 19 -12.88 2.01 -3.21
CA LEU A 19 -12.88 1.03 -2.13
C LEU A 19 -12.99 1.72 -0.77
N VAL A 20 -13.67 1.06 0.16
CA VAL A 20 -13.81 1.50 1.55
C VAL A 20 -13.02 0.54 2.46
N LYS A 21 -11.96 1.06 3.08
CA LYS A 21 -11.10 0.33 4.03
C LYS A 21 -11.54 0.63 5.46
N ILE A 22 -12.06 -0.37 6.16
CA ILE A 22 -12.58 -0.24 7.54
C ILE A 22 -11.63 -0.94 8.52
N PHE A 23 -11.25 -0.25 9.60
CA PHE A 23 -10.42 -0.83 10.65
C PHE A 23 -11.18 -1.88 11.44
N LYS A 24 -10.59 -3.07 11.61
CA LYS A 24 -11.19 -4.06 12.51
C LYS A 24 -11.05 -3.61 13.96
N PRO A 25 -12.12 -3.63 14.77
CA PRO A 25 -11.99 -3.44 16.20
C PRO A 25 -11.09 -4.54 16.76
N ARG A 26 -9.96 -4.17 17.38
CA ARG A 26 -9.08 -5.14 18.05
C ARG A 26 -9.80 -5.72 19.27
N LYS A 27 -9.81 -7.04 19.43
CA LYS A 27 -10.15 -7.67 20.72
C LYS A 27 -9.19 -7.10 21.78
N ASN A 28 -9.74 -6.62 22.90
CA ASN A 28 -8.98 -6.02 24.00
C ASN A 28 -8.03 -7.05 24.64
N THR A 29 -6.80 -7.17 24.14
CA THR A 29 -5.75 -7.98 24.76
C THR A 29 -4.94 -7.14 25.75
N GLY A 30 -5.53 -6.79 26.90
CA GLY A 30 -4.84 -6.23 28.08
C GLY A 30 -4.12 -4.88 27.92
N LYS A 31 -4.13 -4.06 28.97
CA LYS A 31 -3.39 -2.78 29.01
C LYS A 31 -1.87 -3.06 29.16
N SER A 32 -1.17 -3.22 28.04
CA SER A 32 0.31 -3.20 28.00
C SER A 32 0.82 -1.76 28.13
N PHE A 33 1.96 -1.52 28.81
CA PHE A 33 2.68 -0.22 28.85
C PHE A 33 2.83 0.48 27.48
N ARG A 34 2.77 -0.28 26.37
CA ARG A 34 2.70 0.26 24.99
C ARG A 34 1.42 1.06 24.67
N SER A 35 0.42 1.09 25.54
CA SER A 35 -0.82 1.88 25.40
C SER A 35 -0.64 3.35 25.76
N LEU A 36 0.45 3.72 26.45
CA LEU A 36 0.71 5.08 26.95
C LEU A 36 1.47 5.98 25.97
N ARG A 37 1.65 5.57 24.71
CA ARG A 37 2.29 6.43 23.69
C ARG A 37 1.34 7.56 23.28
N PRO A 38 1.73 8.85 23.33
CA PRO A 38 0.85 9.99 23.03
C PRO A 38 0.09 9.88 21.70
N VAL A 39 0.78 9.46 20.63
CA VAL A 39 0.17 9.24 19.30
C VAL A 39 -0.90 8.15 19.34
N ARG A 40 -0.71 7.09 20.14
CA ARG A 40 -1.71 6.02 20.26
C ARG A 40 -2.90 6.46 21.12
N LEU A 41 -2.66 7.27 22.15
CA LEU A 41 -3.72 7.88 22.96
C LEU A 41 -4.57 8.85 22.12
N ARG A 42 -3.94 9.63 21.24
CA ARG A 42 -4.62 10.60 20.39
C ARG A 42 -5.39 9.97 19.23
N PHE A 43 -4.81 9.01 18.51
CA PHE A 43 -5.39 8.49 17.26
C PHE A 43 -6.00 7.08 17.40
N GLY A 44 -5.84 6.40 18.53
CA GLY A 44 -6.44 5.08 18.77
C GLY A 44 -6.15 4.07 17.65
N LEU A 45 -7.22 3.45 17.12
CA LEU A 45 -7.15 2.51 15.98
C LEU A 45 -6.79 3.20 14.66
N PHE A 46 -7.05 4.50 14.51
CA PHE A 46 -6.76 5.29 13.32
C PHE A 46 -5.29 5.71 13.19
N LYS A 47 -4.42 5.34 14.15
CA LYS A 47 -2.99 5.64 14.08
C LYS A 47 -2.36 5.20 12.74
N ALA A 48 -2.79 4.06 12.18
CA ALA A 48 -2.26 3.58 10.90
C ALA A 48 -2.78 4.44 9.72
N ALA A 49 -4.08 4.78 9.69
CA ALA A 49 -4.62 5.73 8.70
C ALA A 49 -3.93 7.10 8.78
N TYR A 50 -3.71 7.62 10.00
CA TYR A 50 -3.00 8.88 10.21
C TYR A 50 -1.62 8.84 9.55
N LYS A 51 -0.85 7.76 9.74
CA LYS A 51 0.48 7.61 9.14
C LYS A 51 0.43 7.52 7.62
N GLU A 52 -0.49 6.70 7.07
CA GLU A 52 -0.67 6.58 5.63
C GLU A 52 -1.03 7.92 5.00
N TYR A 53 -1.95 8.66 5.63
CA TYR A 53 -2.37 9.97 5.16
C TYR A 53 -1.25 11.02 5.27
N GLU A 54 -0.46 10.98 6.34
CA GLU A 54 0.70 11.85 6.51
C GLU A 54 1.77 11.61 5.41
N GLU A 55 2.06 10.34 5.06
CA GLU A 55 2.96 10.05 3.93
C GLU A 55 2.34 10.47 2.59
N TYR A 56 1.03 10.29 2.40
CA TYR A 56 0.33 10.71 1.19
C TYR A 56 0.45 12.22 0.96
N ILE A 57 0.19 13.03 2.00
CA ILE A 57 0.36 14.49 1.94
C ILE A 57 1.81 14.88 1.68
N ALA A 58 2.78 14.19 2.29
CA ALA A 58 4.19 14.43 2.04
C ALA A 58 4.58 14.16 0.58
N ALA A 59 4.01 13.12 -0.04
CA ALA A 59 4.19 12.82 -1.46
C ALA A 59 3.57 13.92 -2.34
N LEU A 60 2.36 14.38 -2.04
CA LEU A 60 1.73 15.51 -2.76
C LEU A 60 2.60 16.77 -2.72
N ALA A 61 3.09 17.14 -1.54
CA ALA A 61 3.94 18.32 -1.36
C ALA A 61 5.26 18.21 -2.14
N ARG A 62 5.76 17.00 -2.37
CA ARG A 62 6.99 16.74 -3.10
C ARG A 62 6.79 16.72 -4.61
N LEU A 63 5.73 16.08 -5.09
CA LEU A 63 5.48 15.86 -6.51
C LEU A 63 4.75 17.03 -7.17
N GLY A 64 3.91 17.75 -6.42
CA GLY A 64 3.00 18.76 -6.99
C GLY A 64 1.78 18.18 -7.73
N HIS A 65 1.64 16.85 -7.76
CA HIS A 65 0.50 16.12 -8.32
C HIS A 65 0.23 14.84 -7.50
N LEU A 66 -0.87 14.14 -7.83
CA LEU A 66 -1.22 12.88 -7.17
C LEU A 66 -0.14 11.81 -7.46
N PRO A 67 0.35 11.07 -6.46
CA PRO A 67 1.23 9.94 -6.69
C PRO A 67 0.47 8.82 -7.39
N THR A 68 1.07 8.23 -8.41
CA THR A 68 0.46 7.16 -9.21
C THR A 68 0.90 5.75 -8.79
N CYS A 69 1.93 5.66 -7.94
CA CYS A 69 2.49 4.41 -7.41
C CYS A 69 1.71 3.85 -6.20
N ILE A 70 0.72 4.60 -5.71
CA ILE A 70 -0.17 4.25 -4.61
C ILE A 70 -1.60 4.72 -4.95
N PRO A 71 -2.66 4.08 -4.44
CA PRO A 71 -4.04 4.51 -4.72
C PRO A 71 -4.31 5.93 -4.22
N ALA A 72 -5.09 6.69 -4.97
CA ALA A 72 -5.55 8.00 -4.51
C ALA A 72 -6.40 7.89 -3.23
N PHE A 73 -6.21 8.84 -2.33
CA PHE A 73 -7.02 8.96 -1.11
C PHE A 73 -8.14 9.97 -1.33
N TRP A 74 -9.39 9.56 -1.08
CA TRP A 74 -10.57 10.40 -1.34
C TRP A 74 -11.26 10.90 -0.07
N GLY A 75 -10.88 10.39 1.11
CA GLY A 75 -11.40 10.89 2.38
C GLY A 75 -11.82 9.78 3.33
N PHE A 76 -12.68 10.16 4.27
CA PHE A 76 -13.31 9.27 5.23
C PHE A 76 -14.83 9.29 5.05
N VAL A 77 -15.47 8.17 5.35
CA VAL A 77 -16.92 8.00 5.29
C VAL A 77 -17.43 7.24 6.51
N GLU A 78 -18.63 7.57 6.99
CA GLU A 78 -19.30 6.78 8.01
C GLU A 78 -19.89 5.51 7.41
N THR A 79 -19.81 4.40 8.15
CA THR A 79 -20.43 3.14 7.77
C THR A 79 -21.07 2.50 9.01
N ASN A 80 -21.94 1.52 8.80
CA ASN A 80 -22.49 0.70 9.88
C ASN A 80 -21.42 -0.13 10.64
N LEU A 81 -20.20 -0.24 10.12
CA LEU A 81 -19.07 -0.94 10.75
C LEU A 81 -18.01 0.03 11.33
N GLY A 82 -18.31 1.33 11.37
CA GLY A 82 -17.41 2.40 11.82
C GLY A 82 -16.87 3.28 10.69
N ILE A 83 -15.89 4.13 10.98
CA ILE A 83 -15.32 5.03 9.96
C ILE A 83 -14.47 4.23 8.97
N GLY A 84 -14.80 4.38 7.69
CA GLY A 84 -14.06 3.84 6.56
C GLY A 84 -13.17 4.89 5.89
N MET A 85 -12.04 4.44 5.35
CA MET A 85 -11.17 5.24 4.50
C MET A 85 -11.49 4.96 3.04
N VAL A 86 -11.86 6.00 2.29
CA VAL A 86 -12.19 5.90 0.86
C VAL A 86 -10.91 6.08 0.06
N VAL A 87 -10.59 5.08 -0.76
CA VAL A 87 -9.44 5.09 -1.66
C VAL A 87 -9.84 4.63 -3.05
N GLU A 88 -9.02 4.97 -4.03
CA GLU A 88 -9.14 4.48 -5.40
C GLU A 88 -9.09 2.94 -5.45
N ARG A 89 -9.95 2.39 -6.31
CA ARG A 89 -9.98 0.99 -6.72
C ARG A 89 -9.07 0.84 -7.92
N ILE A 90 -8.10 -0.07 -7.81
CA ILE A 90 -7.27 -0.44 -8.95
C ILE A 90 -7.92 -1.62 -9.67
N ASP A 91 -8.09 -1.47 -10.99
CA ASP A 91 -8.69 -2.48 -11.84
C ASP A 91 -7.64 -3.19 -12.71
N ASP A 92 -7.93 -4.44 -13.09
CA ASP A 92 -7.22 -5.18 -14.13
C ASP A 92 -7.75 -4.85 -15.54
N ALA A 93 -7.22 -5.52 -16.56
CA ALA A 93 -7.58 -5.29 -17.97
C ALA A 93 -9.04 -5.64 -18.29
N ASP A 94 -9.66 -6.49 -17.47
CA ASP A 94 -11.04 -6.91 -17.63
C ASP A 94 -12.02 -6.03 -16.81
N GLY A 95 -11.50 -5.03 -16.10
CA GLY A 95 -12.29 -4.13 -15.24
C GLY A 95 -12.71 -4.76 -13.91
N ASN A 96 -12.12 -5.90 -13.54
CA ASN A 96 -12.24 -6.50 -12.22
C ASN A 96 -11.22 -5.86 -11.28
N VAL A 97 -11.37 -6.09 -9.97
CA VAL A 97 -10.39 -5.61 -8.99
C VAL A 97 -9.04 -6.28 -9.24
N ALA A 98 -7.99 -5.47 -9.41
CA ALA A 98 -6.66 -5.93 -9.72
C ALA A 98 -6.15 -6.99 -8.72
N PRO A 99 -5.63 -8.14 -9.20
CA PRO A 99 -5.06 -9.15 -8.32
C PRO A 99 -3.77 -8.62 -7.68
N ASN A 100 -3.47 -9.09 -6.47
CA ASN A 100 -2.15 -8.86 -5.89
C ASN A 100 -1.07 -9.64 -6.67
N LEU A 101 0.17 -9.15 -6.66
CA LEU A 101 1.29 -9.68 -7.43
C LEU A 101 1.59 -11.15 -7.08
N PHE A 102 1.35 -11.56 -5.84
CA PHE A 102 1.46 -12.99 -5.46
C PHE A 102 0.46 -13.84 -6.25
N ASN A 103 -0.83 -13.49 -6.21
CA ASN A 103 -1.87 -14.23 -6.94
C ASN A 103 -1.67 -14.15 -8.46
N TYR A 104 -1.21 -13.00 -8.98
CA TYR A 104 -0.94 -12.84 -10.40
C TYR A 104 0.16 -13.79 -10.87
N ILE A 105 1.29 -13.86 -10.14
CA ILE A 105 2.39 -14.77 -10.49
C ILE A 105 1.96 -16.23 -10.39
N GLN A 106 1.13 -16.62 -9.42
CA GLN A 106 0.61 -17.98 -9.33
C GLN A 106 -0.27 -18.41 -10.50
N ASN A 107 -0.85 -17.45 -11.23
CA ASN A 107 -1.76 -17.73 -12.35
C ASN A 107 -1.09 -17.54 -13.72
N HIS A 108 -0.06 -16.71 -13.80
CA HIS A 108 0.53 -16.26 -15.07
C HIS A 108 2.06 -16.47 -15.13
N GLY A 109 2.67 -16.95 -14.06
CA GLY A 109 4.12 -17.04 -13.91
C GLY A 109 4.80 -15.68 -13.69
N LEU A 110 6.11 -15.73 -13.44
CA LEU A 110 6.96 -14.55 -13.30
C LEU A 110 7.58 -14.18 -14.66
N SER A 111 7.22 -13.01 -15.19
CA SER A 111 7.76 -12.49 -16.45
C SER A 111 8.87 -11.45 -16.24
N ASN A 112 9.69 -11.24 -17.28
CA ASN A 112 10.69 -10.15 -17.27
C ASN A 112 10.03 -8.76 -17.22
N ASP A 113 8.82 -8.61 -17.78
CA ASP A 113 8.08 -7.36 -17.71
C ASP A 113 7.67 -7.02 -16.27
N LEU A 114 7.18 -8.00 -15.50
CA LEU A 114 6.91 -7.82 -14.07
C LEU A 114 8.17 -7.41 -13.28
N LEU A 115 9.31 -8.01 -13.59
CA LEU A 115 10.59 -7.63 -12.97
C LEU A 115 10.97 -6.19 -13.30
N THR A 116 10.80 -5.76 -14.56
CA THR A 116 11.01 -4.36 -14.97
C THR A 116 10.07 -3.43 -14.22
N GLN A 117 8.78 -3.75 -14.14
CA GLN A 117 7.80 -2.94 -13.43
C GLN A 117 8.07 -2.84 -11.92
N THR A 118 8.72 -3.83 -11.30
CA THR A 118 9.15 -3.71 -9.90
C THR A 118 10.22 -2.63 -9.70
N ASN A 119 11.10 -2.40 -10.69
CA ASN A 119 12.07 -1.31 -10.65
C ASN A 119 11.36 0.04 -10.80
N VAL A 120 10.44 0.14 -11.77
CA VAL A 120 9.63 1.35 -12.01
C VAL A 120 8.89 1.75 -10.74
N LEU A 121 8.18 0.82 -10.10
CA LEU A 121 7.48 1.07 -8.84
C LEU A 121 8.43 1.57 -7.73
N VAL A 122 9.64 1.01 -7.64
CA VAL A 122 10.62 1.44 -6.63
C VAL A 122 11.11 2.86 -6.91
N ASP A 123 11.39 3.20 -8.16
CA ASP A 123 11.81 4.54 -8.52
C ASP A 123 10.70 5.57 -8.28
N GLU A 124 9.45 5.27 -8.65
CA GLU A 124 8.29 6.13 -8.36
C GLU A 124 8.09 6.32 -6.84
N LEU A 125 8.26 5.28 -6.03
CA LEU A 125 8.17 5.38 -4.56
C LEU A 125 9.30 6.25 -3.98
N VAL A 126 10.52 6.13 -4.50
CA VAL A 126 11.67 6.94 -4.06
C VAL A 126 11.46 8.40 -4.46
N GLU A 127 11.02 8.66 -5.69
CA GLU A 127 10.68 9.99 -6.18
C GLU A 127 9.60 10.65 -5.31
N ALA A 128 8.52 9.92 -5.04
CA ALA A 128 7.43 10.35 -4.15
C ALA A 128 7.84 10.48 -2.67
N GLY A 129 9.00 9.97 -2.27
CA GLY A 129 9.46 10.02 -0.90
C GLY A 129 8.84 9.00 0.04
N ILE A 130 8.20 7.97 -0.51
CA ILE A 130 7.39 7.02 0.22
C ILE A 130 8.25 5.85 0.69
N ALA A 131 8.36 5.70 2.02
CA ALA A 131 8.99 4.54 2.63
C ALA A 131 7.96 3.44 2.94
N SER A 132 7.88 2.41 2.10
CA SER A 132 6.99 1.26 2.33
C SER A 132 7.56 0.24 3.32
N SER A 133 7.08 0.26 4.57
CA SER A 133 7.56 -0.70 5.58
C SER A 133 7.18 -2.14 5.26
N ASP A 134 6.09 -2.32 4.52
CA ASP A 134 5.54 -3.62 4.13
C ASP A 134 5.51 -3.84 2.61
N PHE A 135 6.67 -3.69 1.97
CA PHE A 135 6.89 -3.93 0.54
C PHE A 135 6.99 -5.44 0.25
N ARG A 136 5.84 -6.09 0.02
CA ARG A 136 5.68 -7.54 -0.27
C ARG A 136 4.73 -7.75 -1.44
N ALA A 137 4.84 -8.90 -2.11
CA ALA A 137 4.02 -9.25 -3.28
C ALA A 137 2.51 -9.19 -3.01
N ARG A 138 2.06 -9.44 -1.76
CA ARG A 138 0.64 -9.37 -1.40
C ARG A 138 0.09 -7.95 -1.25
N ASN A 139 0.95 -6.94 -1.09
CA ASN A 139 0.56 -5.54 -0.95
C ASN A 139 0.77 -4.74 -2.23
N ILE A 140 1.26 -5.38 -3.29
CA ILE A 140 1.42 -4.80 -4.62
C ILE A 140 0.33 -5.43 -5.49
N VAL A 141 -0.41 -4.63 -6.23
CA VAL A 141 -1.41 -5.10 -7.20
C VAL A 141 -0.92 -4.90 -8.62
N VAL A 142 -1.41 -5.75 -9.52
CA VAL A 142 -1.13 -5.72 -10.95
C VAL A 142 -2.32 -5.09 -11.65
N GLY A 143 -2.25 -3.78 -11.86
CA GLY A 143 -3.26 -3.00 -12.59
C GLY A 143 -2.82 -2.73 -14.02
N VAL A 144 -3.53 -1.80 -14.66
CA VAL A 144 -3.34 -1.44 -16.06
C VAL A 144 -2.85 0.01 -16.19
N GLY A 145 -1.77 0.20 -16.93
CA GLY A 145 -1.21 1.48 -17.31
C GLY A 145 -1.72 1.96 -18.68
N GLU A 146 -1.08 3.01 -19.19
CA GLU A 146 -1.38 3.53 -20.51
C GLU A 146 -1.16 2.46 -21.59
N GLY A 147 -2.05 2.44 -22.59
CA GLY A 147 -1.97 1.49 -23.71
C GLY A 147 -2.17 0.02 -23.33
N GLY A 148 -2.69 -0.28 -22.14
CA GLY A 148 -2.91 -1.67 -21.69
C GLY A 148 -1.66 -2.32 -21.08
N SER A 149 -0.61 -1.54 -20.81
CA SER A 149 0.62 -2.04 -20.18
C SER A 149 0.38 -2.49 -18.73
N ILE A 150 1.21 -3.42 -18.23
CA ILE A 150 1.17 -3.80 -16.83
C ILE A 150 1.66 -2.64 -15.97
N ARG A 151 0.92 -2.33 -14.91
CA ARG A 151 1.33 -1.36 -13.89
C ARG A 151 1.29 -1.97 -12.50
N LEU A 152 2.37 -1.81 -11.73
CA LEU A 152 2.40 -2.22 -10.33
C LEU A 152 2.08 -1.04 -9.41
N ILE A 153 1.17 -1.26 -8.46
CA ILE A 153 0.72 -0.22 -7.52
C ILE A 153 0.78 -0.78 -6.10
N LEU A 154 1.33 -0.01 -5.16
CA LEU A 154 1.40 -0.40 -3.75
C LEU A 154 0.11 0.03 -3.02
N VAL A 155 -0.72 -0.93 -2.59
CA VAL A 155 -2.07 -0.65 -2.06
C VAL A 155 -2.18 -0.63 -0.54
N ASP A 156 -1.16 -1.10 0.19
CA ASP A 156 -1.10 -1.08 1.65
C ASP A 156 0.37 -1.01 2.11
N GLY A 157 0.59 -0.68 3.39
CA GLY A 157 1.94 -0.64 3.98
C GLY A 157 2.70 0.66 3.77
N ILE A 158 2.02 1.71 3.31
CA ILE A 158 2.53 3.07 3.13
C ILE A 158 2.67 3.73 4.50
N ALA A 159 3.70 3.37 5.26
CA ALA A 159 4.01 4.05 6.51
C ALA A 159 5.44 3.76 6.94
N GLU A 160 6.20 4.82 7.25
CA GLU A 160 7.44 4.64 8.00
C GLU A 160 7.11 4.33 9.47
N ASN A 161 7.55 3.17 9.95
CA ASN A 161 7.28 2.71 11.33
C ASN A 161 8.30 3.20 12.37
N THR A 162 9.15 4.15 11.99
CA THR A 162 10.18 4.76 12.84
C THR A 162 9.62 5.94 13.64
N LEU A 163 10.31 6.30 14.73
CA LEU A 163 9.99 7.47 15.56
C LEU A 163 10.47 8.78 14.91
N ILE A 164 11.55 8.69 14.13
CA ILE A 164 12.12 9.77 13.33
C ILE A 164 12.10 9.30 11.88
N LYS A 165 11.45 10.05 10.99
CA LYS A 165 11.29 9.73 9.56
C LYS A 165 12.55 10.05 8.75
N ILE A 166 13.70 9.56 9.20
CA ILE A 166 15.00 9.84 8.58
C ILE A 166 14.99 9.45 7.10
N LYS A 167 14.22 8.42 6.73
CA LYS A 167 14.12 7.96 5.35
C LYS A 167 13.28 8.92 4.52
N SER A 168 12.13 9.38 5.02
CA SER A 168 11.32 10.38 4.30
C SER A 168 12.04 11.72 4.14
N TYR A 169 12.99 12.07 5.03
CA TYR A 169 13.77 13.32 4.94
C TYR A 169 15.04 13.23 4.08
N CYS A 170 15.62 12.04 3.88
CA CYS A 170 16.89 11.89 3.18
C CYS A 170 16.76 10.93 1.99
N GLN A 171 16.70 11.50 0.77
CA GLN A 171 16.52 10.75 -0.48
C GLN A 171 17.55 9.61 -0.71
N PRO A 172 18.86 9.82 -0.50
CA PRO A 172 19.84 8.74 -0.63
C PRO A 172 19.58 7.57 0.33
N VAL A 173 19.18 7.87 1.58
CA VAL A 173 18.86 6.87 2.59
C VAL A 173 17.58 6.10 2.21
N LEU A 174 16.56 6.81 1.72
CA LEU A 174 15.35 6.18 1.18
C LEU A 174 15.67 5.24 0.04
N ARG A 175 16.44 5.69 -0.96
CA ARG A 175 16.83 4.89 -2.12
C ARG A 175 17.58 3.63 -1.71
N MET A 176 18.57 3.74 -0.83
CA MET A 176 19.31 2.58 -0.32
C MET A 176 18.39 1.59 0.41
N TRP A 177 17.46 2.11 1.21
CA TRP A 177 16.53 1.27 1.98
C TRP A 177 15.50 0.58 1.08
N MET A 178 14.93 1.30 0.11
CA MET A 178 14.02 0.75 -0.89
C MET A 178 14.72 -0.28 -1.77
N ALA A 179 15.97 -0.06 -2.17
CA ALA A 179 16.76 -1.08 -2.90
C ALA A 179 16.93 -2.38 -2.10
N LYS A 180 17.10 -2.30 -0.77
CA LYS A 180 17.13 -3.50 0.10
C LYS A 180 15.77 -4.19 0.15
N LYS A 181 14.67 -3.44 0.17
CA LYS A 181 13.31 -3.98 0.14
C LYS A 181 12.99 -4.63 -1.20
N HIS A 182 13.41 -3.99 -2.29
CA HIS A 182 13.27 -4.49 -3.65
C HIS A 182 13.97 -5.82 -3.85
N ARG A 183 15.23 -5.97 -3.39
CA ARG A 183 15.92 -7.28 -3.43
C ARG A 183 15.13 -8.39 -2.73
N ARG A 184 14.54 -8.11 -1.57
CA ARG A 184 13.70 -9.07 -0.84
C ARG A 184 12.41 -9.38 -1.59
N LEU A 185 11.81 -8.39 -2.24
CA LEU A 185 10.66 -8.61 -3.11
C LEU A 185 11.07 -9.56 -4.25
N ILE A 186 12.16 -9.30 -4.96
CA ILE A 186 12.62 -10.18 -6.06
C ILE A 186 12.86 -11.62 -5.57
N GLU A 187 13.48 -11.81 -4.40
CA GLU A 187 13.62 -13.12 -3.78
C GLU A 187 12.27 -13.78 -3.47
N GLU A 188 11.29 -13.01 -2.99
CA GLU A 188 9.91 -13.48 -2.78
C GLU A 188 9.26 -13.90 -4.11
N LEU A 189 9.37 -13.08 -5.17
CA LEU A 189 8.77 -13.36 -6.48
C LEU A 189 9.31 -14.65 -7.10
N ARG A 190 10.62 -14.86 -7.04
CA ARG A 190 11.26 -16.09 -7.56
C ARG A 190 10.76 -17.33 -6.83
N LYS A 191 10.63 -17.28 -5.51
CA LYS A 191 10.09 -18.40 -4.72
C LYS A 191 8.63 -18.71 -5.05
N ILE A 192 7.83 -17.70 -5.35
CA ILE A 192 6.43 -17.91 -5.76
C ILE A 192 6.41 -18.67 -7.10
N ALA A 193 7.27 -18.30 -8.05
CA ALA A 193 7.37 -18.94 -9.35
C ALA A 193 7.95 -20.37 -9.31
N GLU A 194 8.80 -20.69 -8.32
CA GLU A 194 9.37 -22.03 -8.14
C GLU A 194 8.40 -23.06 -7.50
N HIS A 195 7.25 -22.60 -7.00
CA HIS A 195 6.25 -23.46 -6.33
C HIS A 195 5.04 -23.79 -7.21
N GLU A 196 5.19 -23.68 -8.54
CA GLU A 196 4.33 -24.30 -9.57
C GLU A 196 4.80 -25.73 -9.90
#